data_AF-C1KIZ1-F1
#
_entry.id   AF-C1KIZ1-F1
#
_cell.length_a   1.000
_cell.length_b   1.000
_cell.length_c   1.000
_cell.angle_alpha   90.00
_cell.angle_beta   90.00
_cell.angle_gamma   90.00
#
_symmetry.space_group_name_H-M   'P 1'
#
loop_
_entity.id
_entity.type
_entity.pdbx_description
1 polymer ?
#
loop_
_entity_poly.entity_id
_entity_poly.type
_entity_poly.pdbx_seq_one_letter_code
_entity_poly.pdbx_strand_id
1 'polypeptide(L)'
;MAVKFHLCLLLIIVVGMGAHVAFADKPLCDLPHGTCYYYKDPCPDNMPVDCSEEFYCTLETNKCCCNEPPPTERPLCDLPHGTCYYHKDPCPDNMPVDCSQDFKCTLDTNKCCCYE
;
A
#
# COMPACT_ATOMS: atom_id res chain seq x y z
N MET A 1 35.52 21.80 -34.29
CA MET A 1 34.93 20.44 -34.31
C MET A 1 34.62 19.88 -32.91
N ALA A 2 34.48 20.72 -31.86
CA ALA A 2 34.27 20.27 -30.47
C ALA A 2 32.80 20.28 -29.99
N VAL A 3 31.91 20.98 -30.70
CA VAL A 3 30.52 21.20 -30.27
C VAL A 3 29.64 19.95 -30.47
N LYS A 4 29.97 19.12 -31.47
CA LYS A 4 29.19 17.92 -31.84
C LYS A 4 29.35 16.78 -30.83
N PHE A 5 30.49 16.71 -30.14
CA PHE A 5 30.76 15.67 -29.13
C PHE A 5 30.02 15.93 -27.82
N HIS A 6 29.90 17.19 -27.40
CA HIS A 6 29.15 17.55 -26.18
C HIS A 6 27.64 17.30 -26.31
N LEU A 7 27.07 17.51 -27.51
CA LEU A 7 25.64 17.27 -27.74
C LEU A 7 25.28 15.77 -27.67
N CYS A 8 26.14 14.90 -28.20
CA CYS A 8 25.96 13.44 -28.08
C CYS A 8 26.10 12.98 -26.61
N LEU A 9 27.04 13.54 -25.86
CA LEU A 9 27.23 13.16 -24.45
C LEU A 9 26.03 13.59 -23.58
N LEU A 10 25.47 14.78 -23.84
CA LEU A 10 24.24 15.24 -23.18
C LEU A 10 23.03 14.36 -23.52
N LEU A 11 22.89 13.90 -24.77
CA LEU A 11 21.82 12.97 -25.15
C LEU A 11 21.93 11.63 -24.41
N ILE A 12 23.14 11.11 -24.19
CA ILE A 12 23.34 9.86 -23.45
C ILE A 12 23.00 10.04 -21.96
N ILE A 13 23.31 11.19 -21.36
CA ILE A 13 22.98 11.47 -19.95
C ILE A 13 21.47 11.63 -19.76
N VAL A 14 20.76 12.27 -20.70
CA VAL A 14 19.30 12.44 -20.63
C VAL A 14 18.57 11.10 -20.82
N VAL A 15 19.07 10.18 -21.64
CA VAL A 15 18.47 8.84 -21.80
C VAL A 15 18.81 7.92 -20.63
N GLY A 16 19.98 8.07 -20.00
CA GLY A 16 20.39 7.28 -18.83
C GLY A 16 19.63 7.59 -17.53
N MET A 17 18.96 8.75 -17.46
CA MET A 17 18.18 9.17 -16.29
C MET A 17 16.66 8.92 -16.43
N GLY A 18 16.21 8.30 -17.53
CA GLY A 18 14.79 7.98 -17.74
C GLY A 18 14.32 6.67 -17.12
N ALA A 19 15.24 5.83 -16.63
CA ALA A 19 14.94 4.51 -16.06
C ALA A 19 15.07 4.49 -14.53
N HIS A 20 14.92 5.64 -13.88
CA HIS A 20 14.76 5.70 -12.43
C HIS A 20 13.35 5.23 -12.09
N VAL A 21 13.21 3.90 -12.01
CA VAL A 21 12.46 3.19 -10.95
C VAL A 21 11.25 3.98 -10.44
N ALA A 22 10.13 3.88 -11.15
CA ALA A 22 8.79 4.19 -10.62
C ALA A 22 8.34 3.14 -9.58
N PHE A 23 9.27 2.70 -8.73
CA PHE A 23 9.08 1.72 -7.66
C PHE A 23 9.01 2.38 -6.28
N ALA A 24 8.98 3.72 -6.20
CA ALA A 24 9.16 4.43 -4.94
C ALA A 24 7.92 4.52 -4.03
N ASP A 25 6.73 4.13 -4.50
CA ASP A 25 5.49 4.32 -3.70
C ASP A 25 4.71 3.04 -3.39
N LYS A 26 5.11 1.87 -3.94
CA LYS A 26 4.39 0.62 -3.67
C LYS A 26 5.04 -0.12 -2.49
N PRO A 27 4.29 -0.59 -1.49
CA PRO A 27 4.80 -1.52 -0.48
C PRO A 27 5.25 -2.86 -1.09
N LEU A 28 6.15 -3.55 -0.40
CA LEU A 28 6.60 -4.89 -0.80
C LEU A 28 5.44 -5.89 -0.70
N CYS A 29 5.31 -6.74 -1.72
CA CYS A 29 4.41 -7.88 -1.73
C CYS A 29 4.90 -8.98 -0.79
N ASP A 30 4.52 -8.89 0.48
CA ASP A 30 4.83 -9.90 1.52
C ASP A 30 3.61 -10.10 2.42
N LEU A 31 3.59 -11.17 3.21
CA LEU A 31 2.54 -11.41 4.19
C LEU A 31 2.46 -10.24 5.18
N PRO A 32 1.26 -9.78 5.56
CA PRO A 32 -0.07 -10.35 5.27
C PRO A 32 -0.69 -9.91 3.93
N HIS A 33 -0.03 -9.04 3.17
CA HIS A 33 -0.58 -8.42 1.97
C HIS A 33 -0.71 -9.39 0.80
N GLY A 34 0.32 -10.18 0.53
CA GLY A 34 0.31 -11.12 -0.58
C GLY A 34 1.58 -11.95 -0.68
N THR A 35 1.75 -12.63 -1.81
CA THR A 35 2.95 -13.39 -2.12
C THR A 35 3.27 -13.24 -3.61
N CYS A 36 4.56 -13.17 -3.92
CA CYS A 36 5.04 -13.05 -5.30
C CYS A 36 4.97 -14.40 -6.03
N TYR A 37 4.32 -14.42 -7.19
CA TYR A 37 4.26 -15.56 -8.10
C TYR A 37 4.83 -15.20 -9.46
N TYR A 38 5.23 -16.18 -10.27
CA TYR A 38 5.71 -15.93 -11.62
C TYR A 38 4.60 -15.26 -12.46
N TYR A 39 4.92 -14.20 -13.20
CA TYR A 39 3.87 -13.36 -13.83
C TYR A 39 2.97 -14.10 -14.82
N LYS A 40 3.48 -15.16 -15.46
CA LYS A 40 2.72 -15.97 -16.42
C LYS A 40 1.82 -17.00 -15.76
N ASP A 41 2.07 -17.34 -14.49
CA ASP A 41 1.26 -18.32 -13.79
C ASP A 41 -0.01 -17.65 -13.28
N PRO A 42 -1.16 -18.35 -13.26
CA PRO A 42 -2.34 -17.83 -12.56
C PRO A 42 -2.03 -17.68 -11.07
N CYS A 43 -2.67 -16.70 -10.44
CA CYS A 43 -2.65 -16.62 -8.99
C CYS A 43 -3.33 -17.87 -8.39
N PRO A 44 -2.84 -18.39 -7.25
CA PRO A 44 -3.38 -19.62 -6.67
C PRO A 44 -4.77 -19.39 -6.07
N ASP A 45 -5.57 -20.44 -5.93
CA ASP A 45 -6.96 -20.35 -5.44
C ASP A 45 -7.09 -19.70 -4.06
N ASN A 46 -6.05 -19.83 -3.21
CA ASN A 46 -6.02 -19.24 -1.89
C ASN A 46 -5.59 -17.76 -1.88
N MET A 47 -5.06 -17.22 -2.99
CA MET A 47 -4.72 -15.80 -3.17
C MET A 47 -5.03 -15.40 -4.61
N PRO A 48 -6.30 -15.36 -5.03
CA PRO A 48 -6.65 -15.32 -6.45
C PRO A 48 -6.54 -13.92 -7.09
N VAL A 49 -6.30 -12.86 -6.31
CA VAL A 49 -6.25 -11.47 -6.81
C VAL A 49 -4.86 -11.11 -7.32
N ASP A 50 -4.77 -10.52 -8.50
CA ASP A 50 -3.55 -9.82 -8.93
C ASP A 50 -3.54 -8.39 -8.36
N CYS A 51 -2.61 -8.12 -7.45
CA CYS A 51 -2.45 -6.85 -6.75
C CYS A 51 -1.11 -6.17 -7.09
N SER A 52 -0.57 -6.46 -8.28
CA SER A 52 0.67 -5.84 -8.79
C SER A 52 0.57 -4.32 -8.99
N GLU A 53 -0.66 -3.79 -9.03
CA GLU A 53 -0.91 -2.35 -9.04
C GLU A 53 -0.71 -1.70 -7.67
N GLU A 54 -0.80 -2.46 -6.58
CA GLU A 54 -0.71 -1.96 -5.21
C GLU A 54 0.63 -2.31 -4.56
N PHE A 55 1.19 -3.48 -4.89
CA PHE A 55 2.41 -4.01 -4.29
C PHE A 55 3.46 -4.34 -5.36
N TYR A 56 4.74 -4.28 -5.00
CA TYR A 56 5.82 -4.69 -5.89
C TYR A 56 6.49 -6.00 -5.46
N CYS A 57 7.02 -6.73 -6.44
CA CYS A 57 7.90 -7.88 -6.24
C CYS A 57 9.34 -7.49 -6.58
N THR A 58 10.31 -8.09 -5.89
CA THR A 58 11.75 -7.81 -6.10
C THR A 58 12.26 -8.31 -7.45
N LEU A 59 11.63 -9.34 -8.01
CA LEU A 59 11.93 -9.87 -9.33
C LEU A 59 10.88 -9.37 -10.32
N GLU A 60 11.34 -8.74 -11.41
CA GLU A 60 10.46 -8.27 -12.50
C GLU A 60 9.73 -9.41 -13.23
N THR A 61 10.20 -10.65 -13.05
CA THR A 61 9.53 -11.86 -13.54
C THR A 61 8.38 -12.31 -12.65
N ASN A 62 8.04 -11.54 -11.61
CA ASN A 62 7.02 -11.92 -10.66
C ASN A 62 5.93 -10.83 -10.57
N LYS A 63 4.73 -11.27 -10.20
CA LYS A 63 3.55 -10.44 -9.92
C LYS A 63 3.08 -10.71 -8.50
N CYS A 64 2.38 -9.76 -7.88
CA CYS A 64 1.86 -9.94 -6.54
C CYS A 64 0.47 -10.58 -6.59
N CYS A 65 0.29 -11.71 -5.89
CA CYS A 65 -1.02 -12.32 -5.69
C CYS A 65 -1.50 -12.11 -4.25
N CYS A 66 -2.72 -11.62 -4.08
CA CYS A 66 -3.36 -11.27 -2.82
C CYS A 66 -4.64 -12.10 -2.59
N ASN A 67 -5.09 -12.14 -1.33
CA ASN A 67 -6.41 -12.66 -1.00
C ASN A 67 -7.52 -11.76 -1.59
N GLU A 68 -8.67 -12.32 -1.97
CA GLU A 68 -9.88 -11.57 -2.36
C GLU A 68 -10.64 -11.06 -1.13
N PRO A 69 -10.98 -9.76 -1.05
CA PRO A 69 -10.21 -8.61 -1.52
C PRO A 69 -8.97 -8.43 -0.64
N PRO A 70 -7.97 -7.59 -1.01
CA PRO A 70 -7.04 -7.10 -0.01
C PRO A 70 -7.90 -6.61 1.15
N PRO A 71 -7.68 -7.04 2.41
CA PRO A 71 -8.30 -6.33 3.49
C PRO A 71 -7.85 -4.89 3.24
N THR A 72 -8.80 -4.01 2.91
CA THR A 72 -8.67 -2.61 3.27
C THR A 72 -8.54 -2.68 4.77
N GLU A 73 -7.32 -2.94 5.23
CA GLU A 73 -6.97 -2.89 6.62
C GLU A 73 -7.16 -1.43 6.92
N ARG A 74 -8.37 -1.13 7.39
CA ARG A 74 -8.72 0.18 7.89
C ARG A 74 -7.55 0.60 8.77
N PRO A 75 -6.98 1.79 8.56
CA PRO A 75 -5.86 2.25 9.36
C PRO A 75 -6.17 2.11 10.85
N LEU A 76 -5.13 1.92 11.66
CA LEU A 76 -5.31 1.87 13.10
C LEU A 76 -5.90 3.20 13.60
N CYS A 77 -6.83 3.07 14.53
CA CYS A 77 -7.46 4.16 15.24
C CYS A 77 -6.50 4.72 16.29
N ASP A 78 -5.51 5.47 15.81
CA ASP A 78 -4.52 6.17 16.62
C ASP A 78 -4.52 7.66 16.31
N LEU A 79 -3.90 8.46 17.18
CA LEU A 79 -3.70 9.88 16.93
C LEU A 79 -2.95 10.09 15.61
N PRO A 80 -3.35 11.07 14.77
CA PRO A 80 -4.32 12.13 15.04
C PRO A 80 -5.79 11.77 14.70
N HIS A 81 -6.06 10.55 14.23
CA HIS A 81 -7.37 10.16 13.72
C HIS A 81 -8.41 10.02 14.84
N GLY A 82 -8.04 9.32 15.92
CA GLY A 82 -8.97 9.07 17.01
C GLY A 82 -8.36 8.26 18.14
N THR A 83 -9.24 7.67 18.95
CA THR A 83 -8.86 6.77 20.03
C THR A 83 -9.89 5.64 20.15
N CYS A 84 -9.41 4.44 20.48
CA CYS A 84 -10.25 3.27 20.69
C CYS A 84 -11.00 3.31 22.02
N TYR A 85 -12.31 3.09 21.98
CA TYR A 85 -13.19 2.92 23.14
C TYR A 85 -13.91 1.59 23.07
N TYR A 86 -14.40 1.07 24.20
CA TYR A 86 -15.21 -0.15 24.18
C TYR A 86 -16.47 0.05 23.31
N HIS A 87 -16.82 -0.95 22.50
CA HIS A 87 -17.92 -0.83 21.55
C HIS A 87 -19.28 -0.52 22.22
N LYS A 88 -19.43 -0.90 23.50
CA LYS A 88 -20.63 -0.67 24.32
C LYS A 88 -20.70 0.73 24.90
N ASP A 89 -19.57 1.40 25.04
CA ASP A 89 -19.52 2.72 25.65
C ASP A 89 -19.81 3.78 24.57
N PRO A 90 -20.53 4.86 24.89
CA PRO A 90 -20.63 5.99 23.99
C PRO A 90 -19.25 6.60 23.75
N CYS A 91 -19.05 7.18 22.57
CA CYS A 91 -17.88 8.00 22.33
C CYS A 91 -17.90 9.22 23.25
N PRO A 92 -16.74 9.69 23.74
CA PRO A 92 -16.68 10.80 24.67
C PRO A 92 -17.01 12.12 23.97
N ASP A 93 -17.48 13.12 24.71
CA ASP A 93 -17.95 14.40 24.16
C ASP A 93 -16.89 15.16 23.35
N ASN A 94 -15.59 14.92 23.62
CA ASN A 94 -14.47 15.53 22.90
C ASN A 94 -14.07 14.79 21.60
N MET A 95 -14.60 13.59 21.37
CA MET A 95 -14.44 12.79 20.14
C MET A 95 -15.76 12.05 19.86
N PRO A 96 -16.86 12.76 19.55
CA PRO A 96 -18.20 12.15 19.54
C PRO A 96 -18.48 11.29 18.30
N VAL A 97 -17.60 11.32 17.29
CA VAL A 97 -17.82 10.67 15.99
C VAL A 97 -17.40 9.21 16.04
N ASP A 98 -18.32 8.30 15.72
CA ASP A 98 -17.99 6.89 15.49
C ASP A 98 -17.44 6.70 14.07
N CYS A 99 -16.12 6.55 13.98
CA CYS A 99 -15.38 6.36 12.73
C CYS A 99 -14.91 4.90 12.57
N SER A 100 -15.62 3.97 13.21
CA SER A 100 -15.32 2.54 13.14
C SER A 100 -15.56 1.93 11.77
N GLN A 101 -16.11 2.69 10.81
CA GLN A 101 -16.19 2.29 9.40
C GLN A 101 -14.88 2.54 8.65
N ASP A 102 -14.11 3.55 9.07
CA ASP A 102 -12.91 4.02 8.38
C ASP A 102 -11.62 3.56 9.07
N PHE A 103 -11.65 3.37 10.39
CA PHE A 103 -10.51 2.96 11.21
C PHE A 103 -10.80 1.68 12.00
N LYS A 104 -9.75 0.90 12.33
CA LYS A 104 -9.85 -0.29 13.19
C LYS A 104 -9.09 -0.11 14.50
N CYS A 105 -9.55 -0.80 15.53
CA CYS A 105 -8.83 -0.94 16.78
C CYS A 105 -8.04 -2.26 16.79
N THR A 106 -6.96 -2.30 17.57
CA THR A 106 -6.19 -3.54 17.78
C THR A 106 -7.02 -4.63 18.45
N LEU A 107 -8.02 -4.25 19.24
CA LEU A 107 -8.96 -5.15 19.91
C LEU A 107 -10.33 -5.06 19.23
N ASP A 108 -10.88 -6.20 18.83
CA ASP A 108 -12.21 -6.29 18.21
C ASP A 108 -13.36 -5.93 19.17
N THR A 109 -13.08 -5.86 20.47
CA THR A 109 -14.02 -5.37 21.50
C THR A 109 -14.15 -3.84 21.51
N ASN A 110 -13.36 -3.15 20.69
CA ASN A 110 -13.27 -1.71 20.70
C ASN A 110 -13.71 -1.13 19.35
N LYS A 111 -14.20 0.09 19.41
CA LYS A 111 -14.64 0.91 18.29
C LYS A 111 -13.80 2.18 18.24
N CYS A 112 -13.64 2.77 17.06
CA CYS A 112 -12.87 3.99 16.91
C CYS A 112 -13.76 5.22 17.10
N CYS A 113 -13.37 6.11 18.01
CA CYS A 113 -13.99 7.43 18.18
C CYS A 113 -13.03 8.51 17.69
N CYS A 114 -13.51 9.38 16.79
CA CYS A 114 -12.74 10.43 16.12
C CYS A 114 -13.15 11.83 16.58
N TYR A 115 -12.25 12.78 16.38
CA TYR A 115 -12.55 14.22 16.49
C TYR A 115 -13.45 14.66 15.33
N GLU A 116 -14.33 15.65 15.56
CA GLU A 116 -15.08 16.34 14.49
C GLU A 116 -14.18 17.23 13.62
#